data_AF-A0A967SQY7-F1
#
_entry.id   AF-A0A967SQY7-F1
#
_cell.length_a   1.000
_cell.length_b   1.000
_cell.length_c   1.000
_cell.angle_alpha   90.00
_cell.angle_beta   90.00
_cell.angle_gamma   90.00
#
_symmetry.space_group_name_H-M   'P 1'
#
loop_
_entity.id
_entity.type
_entity.pdbx_description
1 polymer ?
#
loop_
_entity_poly.entity_id
_entity_poly.type
_entity_poly.pdbx_seq_one_letter_code
_entity_poly.pdbx_strand_id
1 'polypeptide(L)'
;MDNALKSELIQYLRQFATEDRWQRINDVIDKRTRYLSVILEDIYQPHNASAVLRSCDCFGIQDVHIIENKNEFDPNKGVTIGADQWITLASYNQPGKNNTEHCYR
;
A
#
# COMPACT_ATOMS: atom_id res chain seq x y z
N MET A 1 -6.91 -9.29 15.27
CA MET A 1 -6.25 -8.42 16.27
C MET A 1 -7.31 -7.52 16.87
N ASP A 2 -7.45 -7.54 18.19
CA ASP A 2 -8.45 -6.78 18.93
C ASP A 2 -8.30 -5.26 18.72
N ASN A 3 -9.40 -4.53 18.65
CA ASN A 3 -9.39 -3.08 18.43
C ASN A 3 -8.80 -2.33 19.63
N ALA A 4 -9.01 -2.82 20.86
CA ALA A 4 -8.41 -2.23 22.05
C ALA A 4 -6.88 -2.28 22.00
N LEU A 5 -6.32 -3.44 21.66
CA LEU A 5 -4.88 -3.63 21.51
C LEU A 5 -4.27 -2.70 20.44
N LYS A 6 -4.97 -2.46 19.32
CA LYS A 6 -4.51 -1.51 18.30
C LYS A 6 -4.43 -0.09 18.85
N SER A 7 -5.46 0.36 19.56
CA SER A 7 -5.48 1.70 20.15
C SER A 7 -4.36 1.88 21.18
N GLU A 8 -4.13 0.89 22.04
CA GLU A 8 -3.02 0.90 23.00
C GLU A 8 -1.66 0.96 22.30
N LEU A 9 -1.48 0.15 21.24
CA LEU A 9 -0.24 0.15 20.47
C LEU A 9 0.02 1.50 19.78
N ILE A 10 -1.02 2.14 19.22
CA ILE A 10 -0.89 3.48 18.61
C ILE A 10 -0.48 4.50 19.67
N GLN A 11 -1.09 4.46 20.87
CA GLN A 11 -0.72 5.38 21.95
C GLN A 11 0.72 5.16 22.43
N TYR A 12 1.17 3.92 22.54
CA TYR A 12 2.56 3.59 22.87
C TYR A 12 3.52 4.10 21.79
N LEU A 13 3.26 3.82 20.52
CA LEU A 13 4.12 4.24 19.41
C LEU A 13 4.15 5.75 19.21
N ARG A 14 3.06 6.47 19.53
CA ARG A 14 3.01 7.95 19.48
C ARG A 14 4.11 8.59 20.32
N GLN A 15 4.51 7.98 21.43
CA GLN A 15 5.54 8.51 22.33
C GLN A 15 6.91 8.66 21.65
N PHE A 16 7.14 7.94 20.54
CA PHE A 16 8.38 7.98 19.76
C PHE A 16 8.31 8.94 18.56
N ALA A 17 7.19 9.63 18.36
CA ALA A 17 7.01 10.62 17.30
C ALA A 17 6.99 12.04 17.88
N THR A 18 7.55 13.00 17.13
CA THR A 18 7.35 14.42 17.45
C THR A 18 5.90 14.81 17.21
N GLU A 19 5.44 15.86 17.87
CA GLU A 19 4.07 16.35 17.70
C GLU A 19 3.79 16.76 16.25
N ASP A 20 4.74 17.43 15.57
CA ASP A 20 4.62 17.77 14.14
C ASP A 20 4.45 16.53 13.25
N ARG A 21 5.20 15.45 13.54
CA ARG A 21 5.09 14.19 12.80
C ARG A 21 3.74 13.53 13.06
N TRP A 22 3.29 13.54 14.30
CA TRP A 22 1.97 13.00 14.68
C TRP A 22 0.84 13.74 13.97
N GLN A 23 0.86 15.07 13.97
CA GLN A 23 -0.12 15.90 13.26
C GLN A 23 -0.11 15.61 11.76
N ARG A 24 1.08 15.56 11.15
CA ARG A 24 1.22 15.23 9.72
C ARG A 24 0.63 13.87 9.37
N ILE A 25 0.82 12.86 10.22
CA ILE A 25 0.23 11.52 10.01
C ILE A 25 -1.30 11.60 10.04
N ASN A 26 -1.89 12.27 11.03
CA ASN A 26 -3.35 12.43 11.11
C ASN A 26 -3.92 13.18 9.89
N ASP A 27 -3.28 14.29 9.49
CA ASP A 27 -3.69 15.08 8.31
C ASP A 27 -3.70 14.27 7.01
N VAL A 28 -2.79 13.30 6.89
CA VAL A 28 -2.69 12.41 5.72
C VAL A 28 -3.73 11.29 5.81
N ILE A 29 -3.92 10.69 7.00
CA ILE A 29 -4.92 9.62 7.21
C ILE A 29 -6.33 10.13 6.87
N ASP A 30 -6.68 11.35 7.29
CA ASP A 30 -8.00 11.94 7.02
C ASP A 30 -8.28 12.17 5.52
N LYS A 31 -7.23 12.14 4.69
CA LYS A 31 -7.32 12.31 3.22
C LYS A 31 -7.21 10.99 2.46
N ARG A 32 -7.08 9.86 3.15
CA ARG A 32 -7.07 8.54 2.51
C ARG A 32 -8.45 8.14 2.04
N THR A 33 -8.50 7.47 0.90
CA THR A 33 -9.72 6.94 0.30
C THR A 33 -9.60 5.45 0.01
N ARG A 34 -10.70 4.74 0.27
CA ARG A 34 -10.97 3.37 -0.20
C ARG A 34 -12.15 3.30 -1.17
N TYR A 35 -12.56 4.45 -1.73
CA TYR A 35 -13.59 4.51 -2.78
C TYR A 35 -13.06 4.10 -4.16
N LEU A 36 -11.74 4.16 -4.34
CA LEU A 36 -11.03 3.73 -5.54
C LEU A 36 -9.83 2.89 -5.12
N SER A 37 -9.58 1.82 -5.85
CA SER A 37 -8.38 0.98 -5.75
C SER A 37 -7.72 0.86 -7.12
N VAL A 38 -6.42 0.61 -7.14
CA VAL A 38 -5.64 0.42 -8.38
C VAL A 38 -5.21 -1.02 -8.49
N ILE A 39 -5.33 -1.60 -9.68
CA ILE A 39 -4.84 -2.94 -10.00
C ILE A 39 -3.68 -2.81 -11.01
N LEU A 40 -2.56 -3.44 -10.69
CA LEU A 40 -1.39 -3.58 -11.53
C LEU A 40 -1.25 -5.04 -11.96
N GLU A 41 -1.31 -5.33 -13.25
CA GLU A 41 -1.23 -6.69 -13.77
C GLU A 41 0.00 -6.88 -14.65
N ASP A 42 0.80 -7.90 -14.32
CA ASP A 42 1.98 -8.35 -15.07
C ASP A 42 2.95 -7.22 -15.45
N ILE A 43 3.21 -6.29 -14.53
CA ILE A 43 4.12 -5.17 -14.77
C ILE A 43 5.53 -5.68 -15.06
N TYR A 44 5.97 -5.48 -16.30
CA TYR A 44 7.29 -5.93 -16.75
C TYR A 44 8.45 -5.11 -16.14
N GLN A 45 8.26 -3.80 -15.97
CA GLN A 45 9.32 -2.90 -15.49
C GLN A 45 8.99 -2.39 -14.08
N PRO A 46 9.75 -2.80 -13.03
CA PRO A 46 9.44 -2.45 -11.64
C PRO A 46 9.37 -0.94 -11.33
N HIS A 47 10.06 -0.11 -12.12
CA HIS A 47 10.00 1.34 -11.97
C HIS A 47 8.62 1.92 -12.29
N ASN A 48 7.87 1.31 -13.21
CA ASN A 48 6.52 1.75 -13.55
C ASN A 48 5.56 1.49 -12.39
N ALA A 49 5.64 0.30 -11.79
CA ALA A 49 4.89 -0.01 -10.58
C ALA A 49 5.24 0.96 -9.45
N SER A 50 6.54 1.23 -9.22
CA SER A 50 6.98 2.22 -8.20
C SER A 50 6.44 3.63 -8.44
N ALA A 51 6.32 4.06 -9.71
CA ALA A 51 5.71 5.35 -10.05
C ALA A 51 4.20 5.37 -9.76
N VAL A 52 3.51 4.26 -10.03
CA VAL A 52 2.09 4.12 -9.67
C VAL A 52 1.90 4.12 -8.15
N LEU A 53 2.74 3.42 -7.38
CA LEU A 53 2.66 3.41 -5.92
C LEU A 53 2.79 4.82 -5.33
N ARG A 54 3.78 5.60 -5.80
CA ARG A 54 3.96 7.00 -5.39
C ARG A 54 2.79 7.88 -5.80
N SER A 55 2.18 7.63 -6.95
CA SER A 55 0.97 8.34 -7.39
C SER A 55 -0.22 8.02 -6.49
N CYS A 56 -0.42 6.74 -6.16
CA CYS A 56 -1.47 6.31 -5.23
C CYS A 56 -1.30 6.96 -3.86
N ASP A 57 -0.07 6.98 -3.34
CA ASP A 57 0.25 7.62 -2.08
C ASP A 57 -0.08 9.13 -2.10
N CYS A 58 0.33 9.83 -3.16
CA CYS A 58 0.09 11.26 -3.36
C CYS A 58 -1.40 11.60 -3.46
N PHE A 59 -2.19 10.78 -4.16
CA PHE A 59 -3.63 10.99 -4.34
C PHE A 59 -4.48 10.44 -3.20
N GLY A 60 -3.87 9.86 -2.16
CA GLY A 60 -4.57 9.30 -1.01
C GLY A 60 -5.24 7.95 -1.25
N ILE A 61 -4.93 7.26 -2.36
CA ILE A 61 -5.45 5.92 -2.64
C ILE A 61 -4.80 4.94 -1.65
N GLN A 62 -5.64 4.19 -0.92
CA GLN A 62 -5.15 3.30 0.14
C GLN A 62 -4.79 1.90 -0.36
N ASP A 63 -5.56 1.32 -1.28
CA ASP A 63 -5.41 -0.08 -1.68
C ASP A 63 -4.88 -0.20 -3.12
N VAL A 64 -3.78 -0.95 -3.27
CA VAL A 64 -3.21 -1.31 -4.57
C VAL A 64 -3.05 -2.82 -4.64
N HIS A 65 -3.54 -3.41 -5.73
CA HIS A 65 -3.48 -4.84 -5.98
C HIS A 65 -2.46 -5.13 -7.08
N ILE A 66 -1.65 -6.17 -6.91
CA ILE A 66 -0.57 -6.53 -7.81
C ILE A 66 -0.76 -7.98 -8.24
N ILE A 67 -1.01 -8.20 -9.52
CA ILE A 67 -1.17 -9.53 -10.12
C ILE A 67 0.12 -9.89 -10.85
N GLU A 68 0.70 -11.04 -10.50
CA GLU A 68 2.01 -11.51 -10.98
C GLU A 68 1.83 -12.90 -11.61
N ASN A 69 1.26 -12.97 -12.81
CA ASN A 69 1.10 -14.24 -13.53
C ASN A 69 2.36 -14.62 -14.31
N LYS A 70 3.04 -13.64 -14.89
CA LYS A 70 4.21 -13.80 -15.77
C LYS A 70 5.44 -13.07 -15.26
N ASN A 71 5.24 -11.88 -14.68
CA ASN A 71 6.31 -11.03 -14.19
C ASN A 71 6.16 -10.86 -12.69
N GLU A 72 7.19 -11.25 -11.94
CA GLU A 72 7.26 -10.96 -10.51
C GLU A 72 7.56 -9.49 -10.29
N PHE A 73 6.82 -8.89 -9.37
CA PHE A 73 7.02 -7.55 -8.87
C PHE A 73 7.95 -7.60 -7.65
N ASP A 74 9.19 -7.15 -7.85
CA ASP A 74 10.07 -6.78 -6.76
C ASP A 74 9.93 -5.27 -6.49
N PRO A 75 9.24 -4.84 -5.40
CA PRO A 75 9.28 -3.46 -4.94
C PRO A 75 10.69 -3.17 -4.43
N ASN A 76 11.57 -2.84 -5.36
CA ASN A 76 12.93 -2.46 -5.02
C ASN A 76 12.85 -1.20 -4.15
N LYS A 77 13.12 -1.33 -2.85
CA LYS A 77 12.84 -0.32 -1.80
C LYS A 77 13.49 1.05 -2.07
N GLY A 78 14.53 1.10 -2.91
CA GLY A 78 15.16 2.34 -3.36
C GLY A 78 14.32 3.16 -4.36
N VAL A 79 13.33 2.56 -5.03
CA VAL A 79 12.57 3.19 -6.14
C VAL A 79 11.19 3.67 -5.69
N THR A 80 10.58 3.01 -4.70
CA THR A 80 9.30 3.43 -4.12
C THR A 80 9.44 4.61 -3.15
N ILE A 81 10.66 4.90 -2.68
CA ILE A 81 10.99 5.99 -1.74
C ILE A 81 10.08 5.93 -0.49
N GLY A 82 9.74 4.71 -0.04
CA GLY A 82 8.91 4.46 1.15
C GLY A 82 7.41 4.66 0.98
N ALA A 83 6.90 5.00 -0.22
CA ALA A 83 5.46 5.10 -0.47
C ALA A 83 4.72 3.78 -0.20
N ASP A 84 5.39 2.65 -0.45
CA ASP A 84 4.91 1.29 -0.17
C ASP A 84 4.63 1.04 1.32
N GLN A 85 5.19 1.86 2.23
CA GLN A 85 4.93 1.75 3.67
C GLN A 85 3.61 2.41 4.11
N TRP A 86 3.02 3.26 3.25
CA TRP A 86 1.83 4.06 3.58
C TRP A 86 0.57 3.60 2.85
N ILE A 87 0.73 2.73 1.85
CA ILE A 87 -0.36 2.11 1.10
C ILE A 87 -0.47 0.62 1.46
N THR A 88 -1.64 0.04 1.23
CA THR A 88 -1.90 -1.39 1.41
C THR A 88 -1.68 -2.10 0.08
N LEU A 89 -0.71 -3.01 0.06
CA LEU A 89 -0.41 -3.83 -1.11
C LEU A 89 -0.99 -5.24 -0.93
N ALA A 90 -1.73 -5.71 -1.93
CA ALA A 90 -2.20 -7.09 -2.01
C ALA A 90 -1.63 -7.75 -3.26
N SER A 91 -0.83 -8.81 -3.08
CA SER A 91 -0.20 -9.56 -4.18
C SER A 91 -0.96 -10.84 -4.52
N TYR A 92 -1.08 -11.13 -5.81
CA TYR A 92 -1.82 -12.25 -6.37
C TYR A 92 -0.95 -13.00 -7.37
N ASN A 93 -0.35 -14.11 -6.93
CA ASN A 93 0.67 -14.85 -7.67
C ASN A 93 0.52 -16.38 -7.53
N GLN A 94 -0.71 -16.86 -7.31
CA GLN A 94 -0.95 -18.28 -7.03
C GLN A 94 -0.91 -19.11 -8.33
N PRO A 95 -0.04 -20.13 -8.44
CA PRO A 95 0.01 -21.00 -9.61
C PRO A 95 -1.29 -21.78 -9.80
N GLY A 96 -1.73 -21.94 -11.05
CA GLY A 96 -2.92 -22.70 -11.40
C GLY A 96 -4.25 -22.02 -11.01
N LYS A 97 -4.22 -20.75 -10.56
CA LYS A 97 -5.42 -19.94 -10.34
C LYS A 97 -5.51 -18.80 -11.35
N ASN A 98 -6.73 -18.33 -11.55
CA ASN A 98 -6.97 -17.06 -12.23
C ASN A 98 -6.76 -15.92 -11.23
N ASN A 99 -5.53 -15.42 -11.12
CA ASN A 99 -5.18 -14.36 -10.17
C ASN A 99 -5.93 -13.04 -10.47
N THR A 100 -6.24 -12.79 -11.73
CA THR A 100 -7.01 -11.62 -12.18
C THR A 100 -8.43 -11.67 -11.61
N GLU A 101 -9.13 -12.80 -11.76
CA GLU A 101 -10.45 -13.01 -11.17
C GLU A 101 -10.45 -13.00 -9.64
N HIS A 102 -9.39 -13.52 -9.01
CA HIS A 102 -9.21 -13.46 -7.56
C HIS A 102 -8.97 -12.04 -7.03
N CYS A 103 -8.53 -11.11 -7.88
CA CYS A 103 -8.21 -9.75 -7.48
C CYS A 103 -9.45 -8.85 -7.32
N TYR A 104 -10.47 -9.00 -8.18
CA TYR A 104 -11.65 -8.13 -8.19
C TYR A 104 -12.97 -8.82 -7.82
N ARG A 105 -12.92 -10.09 -7.40
CA ARG A 105 -14.04 -10.79 -6.75
C ARG A 105 -13.79 -10.91 -5.26
#